data_AF-A0A0F5FJF4-F1
#
_entry.id   AF-A0A0F5FJF4-F1
#
_cell.length_a   1.000
_cell.length_b   1.000
_cell.length_c   1.000
_cell.angle_alpha   90.00
_cell.angle_beta   90.00
_cell.angle_gamma   90.00
#
_symmetry.space_group_name_H-M   'P 1'
#
loop_
_entity.id
_entity.type
_entity.pdbx_description
1 polymer ?
#
loop_
_entity_poly.entity_id
_entity_poly.type
_entity_poly.pdbx_seq_one_letter_code
_entity_poly.pdbx_strand_id
1 'polypeptide(L)'
;MGGFAGAVIGAEAGIETSTIDYVSANPVEPIYIDGALEVGYAVPSGVTVYPSDNPAYGYIYANGRVWIVDMAASTLVYSPGYVVNQSAVDYATANPIGEINAQGDVVVGYVVPEDAQITPVPEDPYYGYVYINGRPAVVDTSTRAVVWFQ
;
A
#
# COMPACT_ATOMS: atom_id res chain seq x y z
N MET A 1 6.19 -0.02 14.47
CA MET A 1 6.47 0.99 13.44
C MET A 1 6.61 0.24 12.13
N GLY A 2 5.59 0.30 11.28
CA GLY A 2 5.64 -0.29 9.93
C GLY A 2 6.52 0.56 9.01
N GLY A 3 7.13 -0.07 8.02
CA GLY A 3 7.92 0.60 6.99
C GLY A 3 7.23 0.57 5.63
N PHE A 4 7.92 1.10 4.61
CA PHE A 4 7.51 0.94 3.22
C PHE A 4 8.22 -0.24 2.57
N ALA A 5 7.54 -0.90 1.64
CA ALA A 5 8.10 -1.94 0.80
C ALA A 5 7.89 -1.64 -0.68
N GLY A 6 8.71 -2.24 -1.54
CA GLY A 6 8.62 -2.10 -2.99
C GLY A 6 9.30 -0.85 -3.55
N ALA A 7 9.11 -0.61 -4.84
CA ALA A 7 9.77 0.48 -5.56
C ALA A 7 9.21 1.85 -5.15
N VAL A 8 10.11 2.79 -4.84
CA VAL A 8 9.82 4.23 -4.75
C VAL A 8 9.50 4.76 -6.15
N ILE A 9 8.49 5.62 -6.25
CA ILE A 9 8.07 6.24 -7.51
C ILE A 9 8.15 7.76 -7.36
N GLY A 10 8.79 8.40 -8.34
CA GLY A 10 9.02 9.85 -8.34
C GLY A 10 10.36 10.27 -7.79
N ALA A 11 10.78 11.48 -8.16
CA ALA A 11 11.87 12.13 -7.46
C ALA A 11 11.34 12.55 -6.09
N GLU A 12 12.14 12.39 -5.03
CA GLU A 12 11.87 12.88 -3.67
C GLU A 12 11.76 14.41 -3.58
N ALA A 13 11.58 15.12 -4.70
CA ALA A 13 11.85 16.54 -4.90
C ALA A 13 11.24 17.41 -3.79
N GLY A 14 12.01 17.63 -2.73
CA GLY A 14 11.62 18.43 -1.57
C GLY A 14 10.59 17.79 -0.63
N ILE A 15 10.39 16.47 -0.68
CA ILE A 15 9.59 15.75 0.34
C ILE A 15 10.51 15.44 1.52
N GLU A 16 10.25 16.08 2.65
CA GLU A 16 10.99 15.86 3.88
C GLU A 16 10.77 14.42 4.39
N THR A 17 11.80 13.80 4.95
CA THR A 17 11.69 12.47 5.58
C THR A 17 10.62 12.44 6.68
N SER A 18 10.38 13.57 7.37
CA SER A 18 9.33 13.66 8.39
C SER A 18 7.94 13.44 7.80
N THR A 19 7.68 13.91 6.57
CA THR A 19 6.42 13.67 5.87
C THR A 19 6.25 12.20 5.53
N ILE A 20 7.32 11.53 5.10
CA ILE A 20 7.30 10.10 4.81
C ILE A 20 7.04 9.28 6.08
N ASP A 21 7.70 9.63 7.20
CA ASP A 21 7.47 8.98 8.50
C ASP A 21 6.04 9.23 9.01
N TYR A 22 5.56 10.47 8.89
CA TYR A 22 4.21 10.85 9.28
C TYR A 22 3.16 10.01 8.57
N VAL A 23 3.22 9.93 7.23
CA VAL A 23 2.22 9.16 6.48
C VAL A 23 2.32 7.66 6.79
N SER A 24 3.53 7.12 7.03
CA SER A 24 3.70 5.73 7.48
C SER A 24 3.03 5.46 8.82
N ALA A 25 3.14 6.41 9.76
CA ALA A 25 2.59 6.30 11.10
C ALA A 25 1.07 6.54 11.17
N ASN A 26 0.48 7.10 10.11
CA ASN A 26 -0.94 7.48 10.07
C ASN A 26 -1.63 6.88 8.83
N PRO A 27 -1.80 5.55 8.77
CA PRO A 27 -2.51 4.93 7.66
C PRO A 27 -3.99 5.32 7.65
N VAL A 28 -4.53 5.53 6.45
CA VAL A 28 -5.94 5.86 6.19
C VAL A 28 -6.59 4.78 5.34
N GLU A 29 -7.92 4.86 5.17
CA GLU A 29 -8.68 3.89 4.38
C GLU A 29 -8.14 3.83 2.93
N PRO A 30 -7.69 2.66 2.46
CA PRO A 30 -7.18 2.51 1.10
C PRO A 30 -8.33 2.51 0.10
N ILE A 31 -8.12 3.21 -1.02
CA ILE A 31 -9.04 3.27 -2.14
C ILE A 31 -8.47 2.58 -3.38
N TYR A 32 -9.35 2.20 -4.29
CA TYR A 32 -8.98 1.77 -5.63
C TYR A 32 -9.19 2.92 -6.61
N ILE A 33 -8.18 3.23 -7.42
CA ILE A 33 -8.29 4.15 -8.55
C ILE A 33 -7.98 3.36 -9.81
N ASP A 34 -8.91 3.39 -10.76
CA ASP A 34 -8.74 2.74 -12.06
C ASP A 34 -7.56 3.34 -12.83
N GLY A 35 -6.77 2.47 -13.46
CA GLY A 35 -5.59 2.85 -14.23
C GLY A 35 -4.27 2.81 -13.45
N ALA A 36 -3.20 3.16 -14.15
CA ALA A 36 -1.86 3.23 -13.58
C ALA A 36 -1.65 4.60 -12.92
N LEU A 37 -1.40 4.60 -11.62
CA LEU A 37 -1.04 5.80 -10.88
C LEU A 37 0.46 6.08 -11.07
N GLU A 38 0.78 7.30 -11.45
CA GLU A 38 2.14 7.79 -11.69
C GLU A 38 2.30 9.24 -11.23
N VAL A 39 3.54 9.73 -11.17
CA VAL A 39 3.79 11.13 -10.83
C VAL A 39 3.21 12.06 -11.89
N GLY A 40 2.54 13.12 -11.44
CA GLY A 40 1.80 14.06 -12.29
C GLY A 40 0.34 13.65 -12.50
N TYR A 41 -0.09 12.47 -12.04
CA TYR A 41 -1.48 12.06 -12.13
C TYR A 41 -2.37 13.01 -11.31
N ALA A 42 -3.45 13.51 -11.92
CA ALA A 42 -4.40 14.39 -11.26
C ALA A 42 -5.36 13.59 -10.37
N VAL A 43 -5.48 13.98 -9.10
CA VAL A 43 -6.36 13.31 -8.14
C VAL A 43 -7.82 13.51 -8.58
N PRO A 44 -8.62 12.44 -8.74
CA PRO A 44 -10.01 12.56 -9.21
C PRO A 44 -10.89 13.35 -8.23
N SER A 45 -11.87 14.08 -8.77
CA SER A 45 -12.87 14.76 -7.96
C SER A 45 -13.67 13.75 -7.12
N GLY A 46 -13.66 13.92 -5.80
CA GLY A 46 -14.35 13.04 -4.85
C GLY A 46 -13.43 12.12 -4.05
N VAL A 47 -12.15 12.04 -4.40
CA VAL A 47 -11.14 11.41 -3.55
C VAL A 47 -10.81 12.32 -2.38
N THR A 48 -10.90 11.80 -1.16
CA THR A 48 -10.46 12.50 0.04
C THR A 48 -8.93 12.48 0.12
N VAL A 49 -8.32 13.66 0.06
CA VAL A 49 -6.88 13.84 0.31
C VAL A 49 -6.69 14.19 1.78
N TYR A 50 -5.89 13.42 2.50
CA TYR A 50 -5.62 13.63 3.91
C TYR A 50 -4.41 14.57 4.08
N PRO A 51 -4.46 15.55 4.99
CA PRO A 51 -3.33 16.47 5.20
C PRO A 51 -2.14 15.74 5.85
N SER A 52 -0.92 16.04 5.41
CA SER A 52 0.30 15.55 6.07
C SER A 52 0.79 16.50 7.18
N ASP A 53 1.99 16.26 7.72
CA ASP A 53 2.69 17.17 8.64
C ASP A 53 3.15 18.48 7.96
N ASN A 54 3.19 18.52 6.63
CA ASN A 54 3.52 19.68 5.83
C ASN A 54 2.29 20.16 5.04
N PRO A 55 1.80 21.39 5.24
CA PRO A 55 0.57 21.87 4.60
C PRO A 55 0.64 22.01 3.07
N ALA A 56 1.84 22.00 2.47
CA ALA A 56 1.99 21.94 1.02
C ALA A 56 1.56 20.59 0.44
N TYR A 57 1.59 19.54 1.27
CA TYR A 57 1.35 18.18 0.85
C TYR A 57 0.17 17.54 1.59
N GLY A 58 -0.50 16.65 0.87
CA GLY A 58 -1.42 15.68 1.43
C GLY A 58 -0.98 14.28 1.05
N TYR A 59 -1.77 13.28 1.42
CA TYR A 59 -1.55 11.91 1.03
C TYR A 59 -2.86 11.15 0.85
N ILE A 60 -2.77 10.11 0.04
CA ILE A 60 -3.82 9.10 -0.14
C ILE A 60 -3.21 7.72 -0.10
N TYR A 61 -4.01 6.74 0.29
CA TYR A 61 -3.69 5.32 0.16
C TYR A 61 -4.48 4.81 -1.04
N ALA A 62 -3.81 4.56 -2.15
CA ALA A 62 -4.46 4.14 -3.39
C ALA A 62 -3.69 3.00 -4.05
N ASN A 63 -4.41 1.97 -4.48
CA ASN A 63 -3.83 0.79 -5.14
C ASN A 63 -2.75 0.10 -4.27
N GLY A 64 -2.99 0.02 -2.96
CA GLY A 64 -2.10 -0.55 -1.95
C GLY A 64 -0.87 0.31 -1.61
N ARG A 65 -0.71 1.46 -2.28
CA ARG A 65 0.44 2.36 -2.14
C ARG A 65 0.06 3.66 -1.46
N VAL A 66 1.05 4.24 -0.79
CA VAL A 66 0.97 5.63 -0.36
C VAL A 66 1.39 6.54 -1.48
N TRP A 67 0.57 7.55 -1.75
CA TRP A 67 0.87 8.61 -2.68
C TRP A 67 0.83 9.95 -1.95
N ILE A 68 1.92 10.69 -2.05
CA ILE A 68 2.00 12.10 -1.65
C ILE A 68 1.40 12.94 -2.76
N VAL A 69 0.54 13.87 -2.35
CA VAL A 69 -0.23 14.76 -3.22
C VAL A 69 0.23 16.19 -3.00
N ASP A 70 0.52 16.91 -4.07
CA ASP A 70 0.68 18.37 -4.00
C ASP A 70 -0.70 19.02 -3.85
N MET A 71 -0.90 19.78 -2.77
CA MET A 71 -2.21 20.36 -2.46
C MET A 71 -2.58 21.53 -3.38
N ALA A 72 -1.61 22.21 -4.00
CA ALA A 72 -1.85 23.34 -4.89
C ALA A 72 -2.24 22.87 -6.30
N ALA A 73 -1.60 21.82 -6.80
CA ALA A 73 -1.84 21.23 -8.10
C ALA A 73 -2.88 20.09 -8.07
N SER A 74 -3.16 19.51 -6.90
CA SER A 74 -3.98 18.30 -6.74
C SER A 74 -3.46 17.13 -7.58
N THR A 75 -2.13 16.94 -7.61
CA THR A 75 -1.47 15.90 -8.38
C THR A 75 -0.58 15.02 -7.51
N LEU A 76 -0.45 13.74 -7.88
CA LEU A 76 0.50 12.83 -7.24
C LEU A 76 1.93 13.28 -7.54
N VAL A 77 2.77 13.40 -6.53
CA VAL A 77 4.16 13.88 -6.70
C VAL A 77 5.21 12.85 -6.30
N TYR A 78 4.88 11.94 -5.39
CA TYR A 78 5.82 10.96 -4.87
C TYR A 78 5.07 9.76 -4.26
N SER A 79 5.64 8.56 -4.34
CA SER A 79 5.16 7.37 -3.62
C SER A 79 6.35 6.69 -2.93
N PRO A 80 6.42 6.68 -1.59
CA PRO A 80 7.46 5.95 -0.86
C PRO A 80 7.35 4.43 -1.01
N GLY A 81 6.18 3.90 -1.40
CA GLY A 81 5.96 2.49 -1.65
C GLY A 81 4.64 1.97 -1.08
N TYR A 82 4.58 0.66 -0.89
CA TYR A 82 3.48 -0.02 -0.22
C TYR A 82 3.68 0.05 1.29
N VAL A 83 2.62 0.35 2.04
CA VAL A 83 2.70 0.39 3.51
C VAL A 83 2.62 -1.01 4.07
N VAL A 84 3.56 -1.32 4.95
CA VAL A 84 3.59 -2.58 5.68
C VAL A 84 2.95 -2.36 7.05
N ASN A 85 1.74 -2.91 7.23
CA ASN A 85 1.14 -2.97 8.56
C ASN A 85 1.79 -4.11 9.36
N GLN A 86 2.52 -3.75 10.42
CA GLN A 86 3.26 -4.71 11.23
C GLN A 86 2.33 -5.71 11.94
N SER A 87 1.18 -5.28 12.45
CA SER A 87 0.20 -6.16 13.09
C SER A 87 -0.33 -7.21 12.12
N ALA A 88 -0.59 -6.83 10.86
CA ALA A 88 -0.98 -7.77 9.81
C ALA A 88 0.13 -8.78 9.48
N VAL A 89 1.40 -8.34 9.45
CA VAL A 89 2.57 -9.21 9.24
C VAL A 89 2.73 -10.21 10.39
N ASP A 90 2.66 -9.74 11.63
CA ASP A 90 2.74 -10.59 12.83
C ASP A 90 1.59 -11.62 12.85
N TYR A 91 0.37 -11.19 12.53
CA TYR A 91 -0.78 -12.08 12.45
C TYR A 91 -0.60 -13.15 11.37
N ALA A 92 -0.22 -12.76 10.15
CA ALA A 92 0.00 -13.69 9.05
C ALA A 92 1.08 -14.73 9.41
N THR A 93 2.16 -14.28 10.03
CA THR A 93 3.28 -15.15 10.47
C THR A 93 2.86 -16.12 11.56
N ALA A 94 2.02 -15.69 12.51
CA ALA A 94 1.57 -16.51 13.63
C ALA A 94 0.45 -17.50 13.25
N ASN A 95 -0.26 -17.29 12.14
CA ASN A 95 -1.45 -18.06 11.76
C ASN A 95 -1.32 -18.68 10.35
N PRO A 96 -0.48 -19.73 10.18
CA PRO A 96 -0.28 -20.36 8.88
C PRO A 96 -1.55 -21.02 8.35
N ILE A 97 -1.77 -20.85 7.05
CA ILE A 97 -2.91 -21.41 6.31
C ILE A 97 -2.43 -22.21 5.10
N GLY A 98 -3.38 -22.80 4.37
CA GLY A 98 -3.10 -23.48 3.10
C GLY A 98 -2.52 -22.50 2.06
N GLU A 99 -1.65 -23.03 1.21
CA GLU A 99 -0.96 -22.25 0.18
C GLU A 99 -1.80 -22.09 -1.09
N ILE A 100 -1.56 -20.98 -1.80
CA ILE A 100 -2.12 -20.74 -3.13
C ILE A 100 -1.04 -20.89 -4.20
N ASN A 101 -1.47 -21.22 -5.42
CA ASN A 101 -0.58 -21.21 -6.57
C ASN A 101 -0.45 -19.78 -7.08
N ALA A 102 0.74 -19.19 -6.96
CA ALA A 102 1.07 -17.96 -7.65
C ALA A 102 1.71 -18.28 -9.01
N GLN A 103 1.40 -17.45 -10.00
CA GLN A 103 2.03 -17.54 -11.32
C GLN A 103 3.24 -16.61 -11.35
N GLY A 104 4.42 -17.18 -11.63
CA GLY A 104 5.67 -16.42 -11.75
C GLY A 104 6.33 -16.09 -10.40
N ASP A 105 7.21 -15.09 -10.42
CA ASP A 105 7.91 -14.61 -9.23
C ASP A 105 7.01 -13.65 -8.43
N VAL A 106 6.90 -13.90 -7.12
CA VAL A 106 6.05 -13.10 -6.24
C VAL A 106 6.90 -12.06 -5.55
N VAL A 107 6.56 -10.80 -5.80
CA VAL A 107 7.22 -9.63 -5.26
C VAL A 107 6.20 -8.66 -4.68
N VAL A 108 6.67 -7.67 -3.94
CA VAL A 108 5.82 -6.57 -3.49
C VAL A 108 5.27 -5.82 -4.72
N GLY A 109 3.96 -5.63 -4.73
CA GLY A 109 3.16 -5.13 -5.86
C GLY A 109 2.59 -6.22 -6.78
N TYR A 110 2.92 -7.50 -6.56
CA TYR A 110 2.28 -8.60 -7.26
C TYR A 110 0.77 -8.61 -6.97
N VAL A 111 -0.06 -8.77 -8.01
CA VAL A 111 -1.51 -8.86 -7.84
C VAL A 111 -1.92 -10.32 -7.71
N VAL A 112 -2.50 -10.67 -6.57
CA VAL A 112 -2.96 -12.03 -6.26
C VAL A 112 -4.12 -12.41 -7.22
N PRO A 113 -4.03 -13.58 -7.91
CA PRO A 113 -5.05 -14.04 -8.86
C PRO A 113 -6.46 -14.02 -8.28
N GLU A 114 -7.47 -13.65 -9.06
CA GLU A 114 -8.86 -13.48 -8.61
C GLU A 114 -9.48 -14.74 -7.98
N ASP A 115 -9.07 -15.93 -8.43
CA ASP A 115 -9.53 -17.23 -7.95
C ASP A 115 -8.88 -17.64 -6.62
N ALA A 116 -7.79 -16.98 -6.22
CA ALA A 116 -7.15 -17.25 -4.94
C ALA A 116 -7.96 -16.66 -3.77
N GLN A 117 -8.09 -17.43 -2.69
CA GLN A 117 -8.73 -16.94 -1.47
C GLN A 117 -7.74 -16.12 -0.66
N ILE A 118 -8.05 -14.84 -0.43
CA ILE A 118 -7.33 -13.99 0.52
C ILE A 118 -8.02 -14.10 1.87
N THR A 119 -7.29 -14.49 2.90
CA THR A 119 -7.82 -14.58 4.28
C THR A 119 -7.70 -13.21 4.94
N PRO A 120 -8.80 -12.59 5.40
CA PRO A 120 -8.75 -11.26 6.03
C PRO A 120 -8.02 -11.30 7.38
N VAL A 121 -7.30 -10.23 7.71
CA VAL A 121 -6.74 -10.02 9.05
C VAL A 121 -7.85 -9.51 9.96
N PRO A 122 -8.13 -10.14 11.12
CA PRO A 122 -9.29 -9.80 11.95
C PRO A 122 -9.33 -8.36 12.46
N GLU A 123 -8.17 -7.81 12.85
CA GLU A 123 -8.07 -6.47 13.44
C GLU A 123 -8.00 -5.37 12.37
N ASP A 124 -7.64 -5.72 11.13
CA ASP A 124 -7.45 -4.80 10.01
C ASP A 124 -7.97 -5.42 8.70
N PRO A 125 -9.29 -5.45 8.44
CA PRO A 125 -9.88 -6.16 7.30
C PRO A 125 -9.51 -5.57 5.92
N TYR A 126 -8.90 -4.39 5.87
CA TYR A 126 -8.26 -3.83 4.67
C TYR A 126 -7.04 -4.64 4.22
N TYR A 127 -6.44 -5.37 5.15
CA TYR A 127 -5.38 -6.32 4.87
C TYR A 127 -5.91 -7.74 4.99
N GLY A 128 -5.38 -8.58 4.11
CA GLY A 128 -5.50 -10.01 4.19
C GLY A 128 -4.14 -10.63 3.99
N TYR A 129 -4.08 -11.95 4.07
CA TYR A 129 -2.84 -12.67 3.82
C TYR A 129 -3.11 -13.98 3.08
N VAL A 130 -2.07 -14.39 2.37
CA VAL A 130 -2.00 -15.65 1.64
C VAL A 130 -0.67 -16.31 1.93
N TYR A 131 -0.59 -17.61 1.67
CA TYR A 131 0.67 -18.34 1.72
C TYR A 131 1.09 -18.75 0.31
N ILE A 132 2.33 -18.45 -0.06
CA ILE A 132 2.89 -18.76 -1.37
C ILE A 132 4.28 -19.38 -1.17
N ASN A 133 4.49 -20.58 -1.71
CA ASN A 133 5.74 -21.34 -1.55
C ASN A 133 6.15 -21.48 -0.06
N GLY A 134 5.17 -21.74 0.82
CA GLY A 134 5.38 -21.86 2.27
C GLY A 134 5.64 -20.56 3.02
N ARG A 135 5.49 -19.39 2.38
CA ARG A 135 5.79 -18.09 2.97
C ARG A 135 4.57 -17.19 3.04
N PRO A 136 4.38 -16.45 4.15
CA PRO A 136 3.29 -15.49 4.25
C PRO A 136 3.51 -14.29 3.33
N ALA A 137 2.42 -13.83 2.72
CA ALA A 137 2.35 -12.56 2.00
C ALA A 137 1.17 -11.76 2.55
N VAL A 138 1.39 -10.49 2.90
CA VAL A 138 0.31 -9.57 3.27
C VAL A 138 -0.17 -8.87 2.00
N VAL A 139 -1.48 -8.76 1.88
CA VAL A 139 -2.19 -8.35 0.67
C VAL A 139 -3.18 -7.26 1.05
N ASP A 140 -3.21 -6.17 0.30
CA ASP A 140 -4.30 -5.19 0.36
C ASP A 140 -5.56 -5.82 -0.28
N THR A 141 -6.64 -5.95 0.47
CA THR A 141 -7.82 -6.72 0.02
C THR A 141 -8.62 -6.03 -1.07
N SER A 142 -8.58 -4.70 -1.12
CA SER A 142 -9.25 -3.89 -2.14
C SER A 142 -8.60 -4.05 -3.51
N THR A 143 -7.28 -4.21 -3.53
CA THR A 143 -6.47 -4.16 -4.76
C THR A 143 -5.85 -5.51 -5.12
N ARG A 144 -5.90 -6.45 -4.17
CA ARG A 144 -5.23 -7.76 -4.22
C ARG A 144 -3.71 -7.65 -4.39
N ALA A 145 -3.13 -6.47 -4.16
CA ALA A 145 -1.69 -6.25 -4.28
C ALA A 145 -0.96 -6.77 -3.04
N VAL A 146 0.10 -7.54 -3.24
CA VAL A 146 1.02 -7.95 -2.20
C VAL A 146 1.76 -6.70 -1.69
N VAL A 147 1.53 -6.31 -0.44
CA VAL A 147 2.19 -5.15 0.19
C VAL A 147 3.42 -5.56 1.00
N TRP A 148 3.54 -6.85 1.34
CA TRP A 148 4.70 -7.43 2.01
C TRP A 148 4.83 -8.92 1.68
N PHE A 149 6.07 -9.42 1.56
CA PHE A 149 6.38 -10.83 1.31
C PHE A 149 7.73 -11.20 1.96
N GLN A 150 7.84 -12.43 2.48
CA GLN A 150 9.02 -12.95 3.17
C GLN A 150 9.92 -13.82 2.29
#